data_AF-A0A2U9BN91-F1
#
_entry.id   AF-A0A2U9BN91-F1
#
_cell.length_a   1.000
_cell.length_b   1.000
_cell.length_c   1.000
_cell.angle_alpha   90.00
_cell.angle_beta   90.00
_cell.angle_gamma   90.00
#
_symmetry.space_group_name_H-M   'P 1'
#
loop_
_entity.id
_entity.type
_entity.pdbx_description
1 polymer ?
#
loop_
_entity_poly.entity_id
_entity_poly.type
_entity_poly.pdbx_seq_one_letter_code
_entity_poly.pdbx_strand_id
1 'polypeptide(L)'
;MTWLKNTNATVSDVFCASPGDMKGKRLSDLPIPPGECMSTDFVRHQSIPIQAMSADIFSFKEDIFVAMAAPNTNSCVVMEWDHIEMNFRKFDNITGKSVVGCKSVLIDSHVLIIVTQLFGGSHVYKFDEQQNKFTKFQTIEVFNISKPNDIEVFQMDGDWYFVIVDSSKAGLSTLYKWSDKPDRNETGFYSYQFLHEWFRDTDAEFVQVDGKSYLILASRSQPPVIYLWNKSSLKFILHGEVPNIDDVVSVKAFREEGELYLALTCYIGDSKVLKWANKQFTEVQALPSRGAMILQPFSFRDRHYLALGSDYSFTQIYLWDVETKTFHKFKDIYVQSPRSFNVVTNDRRNFIFSSSFKGKSMVFEHIPVDLSL
;
A
#
# COMPACT_ATOMS: atom_id res chain seq x y z
N MET A 1 -23.05 -27.29 -11.36
CA MET A 1 -23.33 -27.66 -12.79
C MET A 1 -24.41 -28.73 -13.00
N THR A 2 -24.97 -29.26 -11.92
CA THR A 2 -25.99 -30.31 -11.86
C THR A 2 -27.30 -29.95 -12.58
N TRP A 3 -27.62 -28.66 -12.70
CA TRP A 3 -28.83 -28.19 -13.39
C TRP A 3 -28.84 -28.48 -14.89
N LEU A 4 -27.72 -28.24 -15.61
CA LEU A 4 -27.66 -28.49 -17.06
C LEU A 4 -27.87 -29.96 -17.42
N LYS A 5 -27.48 -30.89 -16.52
CA LYS A 5 -27.66 -32.33 -16.71
C LYS A 5 -29.05 -32.83 -16.28
N ASN A 6 -29.74 -32.11 -15.40
CA ASN A 6 -31.00 -32.54 -14.81
C ASN A 6 -32.22 -31.72 -15.26
N THR A 7 -32.03 -30.71 -16.12
CA THR A 7 -33.12 -29.87 -16.61
C THR A 7 -33.87 -30.57 -17.75
N ASN A 8 -35.20 -30.46 -17.75
CA ASN A 8 -36.05 -30.90 -18.87
C ASN A 8 -36.18 -29.82 -19.96
N ALA A 9 -35.50 -28.67 -19.80
CA ALA A 9 -35.51 -27.60 -20.78
C ALA A 9 -34.48 -27.85 -21.89
N THR A 10 -34.82 -27.49 -23.13
CA THR A 10 -33.84 -27.45 -24.22
C THR A 10 -32.90 -26.27 -24.02
N VAL A 11 -31.62 -26.55 -23.80
CA VAL A 11 -30.57 -25.52 -23.64
C VAL A 11 -29.58 -25.64 -24.78
N SER A 12 -29.26 -24.52 -25.43
CA SER A 12 -28.22 -24.45 -26.47
C SER A 12 -26.83 -24.72 -25.90
N ASP A 13 -25.91 -25.16 -26.76
CA ASP A 13 -24.52 -25.37 -26.35
C ASP A 13 -23.88 -24.07 -25.85
N VAL A 14 -23.38 -24.12 -24.62
CA VAL A 14 -22.63 -23.04 -23.99
C VAL A 14 -21.18 -23.48 -23.89
N PHE A 15 -20.27 -22.60 -24.30
CA PHE A 15 -18.83 -22.84 -24.22
C PHE A 15 -18.21 -21.91 -23.17
N CYS A 16 -17.25 -22.43 -22.42
CA CYS A 16 -16.51 -21.64 -21.45
C CYS A 16 -15.68 -20.57 -22.17
N ALA A 17 -15.79 -19.31 -21.74
CA ALA A 17 -14.98 -18.23 -22.28
C ALA A 17 -13.59 -18.13 -21.60
N SER A 18 -13.48 -18.65 -20.37
CA SER A 18 -12.30 -18.67 -19.50
C SER A 18 -12.56 -19.62 -18.31
N PRO A 19 -11.58 -19.94 -17.43
CA PRO A 19 -10.13 -19.65 -17.53
C PRO A 19 -9.47 -20.36 -18.74
N GLY A 20 -8.23 -20.00 -19.08
CA GLY A 20 -7.57 -20.41 -20.34
C GLY A 20 -7.58 -21.91 -20.62
N ASP A 21 -7.40 -22.73 -19.58
CA ASP A 21 -7.47 -24.19 -19.62
C ASP A 21 -8.89 -24.75 -19.89
N MET A 22 -9.93 -23.93 -19.65
CA MET A 22 -11.33 -24.25 -19.90
C MET A 22 -11.89 -23.57 -21.15
N LYS A 23 -11.20 -22.56 -21.70
CA LYS A 23 -11.68 -21.76 -22.84
C LYS A 23 -12.00 -22.63 -24.06
N GLY A 24 -13.19 -22.46 -24.61
CA GLY A 24 -13.70 -23.21 -25.75
C GLY A 24 -14.21 -24.61 -25.43
N LYS A 25 -14.09 -25.11 -24.18
CA LYS A 25 -14.71 -26.38 -23.78
C LYS A 25 -16.22 -26.20 -23.60
N ARG A 26 -16.99 -27.20 -24.02
CA ARG A 26 -18.45 -27.22 -23.89
C ARG A 26 -18.84 -27.46 -22.43
N LEU A 27 -19.67 -26.58 -21.89
CA LEU A 27 -20.05 -26.57 -20.48
C LEU A 27 -20.77 -27.86 -20.07
N SER A 28 -21.59 -28.47 -20.93
CA SER A 28 -22.27 -29.74 -20.62
C SER A 28 -21.33 -30.93 -20.36
N ASP A 29 -20.14 -30.88 -20.97
CA ASP A 29 -19.23 -32.02 -21.09
C ASP A 29 -18.13 -31.99 -20.02
N LEU A 30 -18.08 -30.94 -19.19
CA LEU A 30 -17.12 -30.83 -18.10
C LEU A 30 -17.67 -31.60 -16.88
N PRO A 31 -17.05 -32.74 -16.49
CA PRO A 31 -17.13 -33.15 -15.10
C PRO A 31 -16.30 -32.12 -14.33
N ILE A 32 -16.93 -31.32 -13.48
CA ILE A 32 -16.21 -30.52 -12.50
C ILE A 32 -16.36 -31.28 -11.18
N PRO A 33 -15.40 -32.14 -10.80
CA PRO A 33 -15.30 -32.67 -9.45
C PRO A 33 -15.38 -31.54 -8.40
N PRO A 34 -15.95 -31.82 -7.22
CA PRO A 34 -15.88 -30.91 -6.09
C PRO A 34 -14.44 -30.46 -5.84
N GLY A 35 -14.22 -29.16 -5.67
CA GLY A 35 -12.90 -28.57 -5.46
C GLY A 35 -12.05 -28.31 -6.70
N GLU A 36 -12.52 -28.60 -7.93
CA GLU A 36 -11.77 -28.24 -9.15
C GLU A 36 -12.08 -26.82 -9.67
N CYS A 37 -13.20 -26.22 -9.26
CA CYS A 37 -13.53 -24.83 -9.60
C CYS A 37 -13.36 -23.91 -8.40
N MET A 38 -12.10 -23.69 -8.02
CA MET A 38 -11.75 -22.80 -6.91
C MET A 38 -11.59 -21.35 -7.38
N SER A 39 -12.38 -20.47 -6.79
CA SER A 39 -12.18 -19.03 -6.81
C SER A 39 -11.83 -18.54 -5.41
N THR A 40 -11.87 -17.23 -5.23
CA THR A 40 -11.65 -16.57 -3.95
C THR A 40 -12.75 -15.54 -3.71
N ASP A 41 -12.86 -15.04 -2.49
CA ASP A 41 -13.70 -13.90 -2.19
C ASP A 41 -13.11 -13.02 -1.07
N PHE A 42 -13.56 -11.77 -1.02
CA PHE A 42 -13.32 -10.85 0.10
C PHE A 42 -14.59 -10.70 0.92
N VAL A 43 -14.55 -11.19 2.15
CA VAL A 43 -15.66 -11.14 3.10
C VAL A 43 -15.31 -10.21 4.25
N ARG A 44 -16.25 -9.35 4.66
CA ARG A 44 -16.02 -8.45 5.80
C ARG A 44 -15.77 -9.27 7.07
N HIS A 45 -14.60 -9.08 7.67
CA HIS A 45 -14.15 -9.77 8.87
C HIS A 45 -14.35 -8.89 10.12
N GLN A 46 -13.81 -7.67 10.10
CA GLN A 46 -13.88 -6.74 11.24
C GLN A 46 -14.17 -5.32 10.78
N SER A 47 -14.88 -4.56 11.62
CA SER A 47 -15.03 -3.11 11.48
C SER A 47 -14.41 -2.43 12.70
N ILE A 48 -13.40 -1.60 12.46
CA ILE A 48 -12.63 -0.93 13.49
C ILE A 48 -13.15 0.51 13.61
N PRO A 49 -13.63 0.94 14.79
CA PRO A 49 -14.26 2.26 14.98
C PRO A 49 -13.23 3.39 15.05
N ILE A 50 -12.23 3.39 14.15
CA ILE A 50 -11.17 4.37 14.05
C ILE A 50 -11.13 4.88 12.61
N GLN A 51 -11.23 6.21 12.49
CA GLN A 51 -10.96 6.93 11.26
C GLN A 51 -9.45 7.14 11.16
N ALA A 52 -8.84 6.73 10.06
CA ALA A 52 -7.39 6.81 9.87
C ALA A 52 -7.01 7.27 8.45
N MET A 53 -5.95 8.09 8.38
CA MET A 53 -5.35 8.57 7.14
C MET A 53 -4.37 7.57 6.53
N SER A 54 -3.70 6.78 7.36
CA SER A 54 -2.79 5.72 6.96
C SER A 54 -2.87 4.57 7.96
N ALA A 55 -2.52 3.38 7.51
CA ALA A 55 -2.32 2.21 8.33
C ALA A 55 -1.07 1.49 7.81
N ASP A 56 -0.22 1.05 8.73
CA ASP A 56 0.99 0.30 8.43
C ASP A 56 1.00 -0.99 9.25
N ILE A 57 1.25 -2.12 8.58
CA ILE A 57 1.24 -3.45 9.20
C ILE A 57 2.69 -3.86 9.48
N PHE A 58 2.95 -4.34 10.69
CA PHE A 58 4.25 -4.89 11.05
C PHE A 58 4.13 -6.08 11.99
N SER A 59 5.15 -6.93 11.96
CA SER A 59 5.23 -8.09 12.84
C SER A 59 6.40 -7.94 13.80
N PHE A 60 6.20 -8.36 15.05
CA PHE A 60 7.24 -8.37 16.07
C PHE A 60 7.02 -9.54 17.02
N LYS A 61 8.05 -10.39 17.20
CA LYS A 61 7.99 -11.59 18.05
C LYS A 61 6.75 -12.48 17.78
N GLU A 62 6.47 -12.77 16.50
CA GLU A 62 5.33 -13.57 16.03
C GLU A 62 3.95 -12.90 16.13
N ASP A 63 3.84 -11.75 16.80
CA ASP A 63 2.61 -10.96 16.83
C ASP A 63 2.53 -10.00 15.65
N ILE A 64 1.28 -9.69 15.25
CA ILE A 64 0.98 -8.78 14.15
C ILE A 64 0.34 -7.53 14.72
N PHE A 65 0.84 -6.38 14.29
CA PHE A 65 0.37 -5.08 14.71
C PHE A 65 -0.05 -4.24 13.51
N VAL A 66 -0.90 -3.26 13.78
CA VAL A 66 -1.20 -2.17 12.86
C VAL A 66 -1.03 -0.83 13.56
N ALA A 67 -0.23 0.05 12.97
CA ALA A 67 -0.10 1.44 13.39
C ALA A 67 -0.96 2.33 12.49
N MET A 68 -1.93 3.03 13.08
CA MET A 68 -2.88 3.87 12.33
C MET A 68 -2.74 5.34 12.68
N ALA A 69 -2.58 6.19 11.67
CA ALA A 69 -2.61 7.64 11.84
C ALA A 69 -4.05 8.13 11.94
N ALA A 70 -4.49 8.50 13.14
CA ALA A 70 -5.83 8.98 13.42
C ALA A 70 -5.82 10.49 13.74
N PRO A 71 -5.91 11.37 12.72
CA PRO A 71 -5.80 12.82 12.92
C PRO A 71 -6.92 13.38 13.81
N ASN A 72 -8.13 12.82 13.71
CA ASN A 72 -9.30 13.29 14.47
C ASN A 72 -9.17 13.01 15.99
N THR A 73 -8.46 11.94 16.36
CA THR A 73 -8.16 11.62 17.77
C THR A 73 -6.79 12.11 18.20
N ASN A 74 -6.05 12.82 17.33
CA ASN A 74 -4.71 13.32 17.61
C ASN A 74 -3.78 12.19 18.11
N SER A 75 -3.74 11.07 17.39
CA SER A 75 -2.91 9.96 17.79
C SER A 75 -2.49 9.02 16.67
N CYS A 76 -1.39 8.31 16.91
CA CYS A 76 -1.07 7.06 16.27
C CYS A 76 -1.64 5.92 17.13
N VAL A 77 -2.69 5.25 16.67
CA VAL A 77 -3.30 4.13 17.39
C VAL A 77 -2.62 2.85 16.95
N VAL A 78 -2.02 2.12 17.89
CA VAL A 78 -1.42 0.81 17.64
C VAL A 78 -2.41 -0.25 18.10
N MET A 79 -2.74 -1.17 17.20
CA MET A 79 -3.55 -2.35 17.51
C MET A 79 -2.72 -3.61 17.30
N GLU A 80 -3.07 -4.65 18.03
CA GLU A 80 -2.44 -5.97 18.04
C GLU A 80 -3.48 -7.00 17.60
N TRP A 81 -3.04 -8.01 16.86
CA TRP A 81 -3.86 -9.14 16.47
C TRP A 81 -4.05 -10.11 17.64
N ASP A 82 -5.30 -10.36 18.01
CA ASP A 82 -5.67 -11.37 19.00
C ASP A 82 -5.78 -12.74 18.32
N HIS A 83 -4.89 -13.67 18.68
CA HIS A 83 -4.86 -15.02 18.11
C HIS A 83 -6.01 -15.93 18.61
N ILE A 84 -6.74 -15.54 19.66
CA ILE A 84 -7.87 -16.30 20.21
C ILE A 84 -9.16 -15.81 19.58
N GLU A 85 -9.43 -14.51 19.66
CA GLU A 85 -10.65 -13.91 19.10
C GLU A 85 -10.56 -13.65 17.59
N MET A 86 -9.37 -13.81 17.01
CA MET A 86 -9.07 -13.59 15.60
C MET A 86 -9.48 -12.20 15.13
N ASN A 87 -9.15 -11.15 15.90
CA ASN A 87 -9.50 -9.77 15.60
C ASN A 87 -8.38 -8.81 16.03
N PHE A 88 -8.38 -7.57 15.52
CA PHE A 88 -7.49 -6.53 16.04
C PHE A 88 -8.08 -5.91 17.31
N ARG A 89 -7.28 -5.87 18.38
CA ARG A 89 -7.58 -5.16 19.63
C ARG A 89 -6.61 -4.01 19.87
N LYS A 90 -7.04 -2.98 20.59
CA LYS A 90 -6.18 -1.84 20.91
C LYS A 90 -5.01 -2.28 21.79
N PHE A 91 -3.80 -1.86 21.43
CA PHE A 91 -2.57 -2.16 22.15
C PHE A 91 -2.01 -0.90 22.83
N ASP A 92 -1.70 0.13 22.04
CA ASP A 92 -1.10 1.37 22.53
C ASP A 92 -1.67 2.59 21.77
N ASN A 93 -1.40 3.78 22.28
CA ASN A 93 -1.84 5.04 21.70
C ASN A 93 -0.79 6.13 21.88
N ILE A 94 -0.05 6.42 20.81
CA ILE A 94 0.95 7.48 20.79
C ILE A 94 0.24 8.81 20.50
N THR A 95 0.26 9.74 21.43
CA THR A 95 -0.42 11.04 21.27
C THR A 95 0.40 11.99 20.39
N GLY A 96 -0.29 12.75 19.53
CA GLY A 96 0.33 13.70 18.62
C GLY A 96 -0.69 14.65 17.97
N LYS A 97 -0.32 15.90 17.68
CA LYS A 97 -1.25 16.88 17.10
C LYS A 97 -1.38 16.66 15.60
N SER A 98 -2.59 16.29 15.15
CA SER A 98 -2.91 16.04 13.74
C SER A 98 -1.93 15.07 13.09
N VAL A 99 -1.84 13.86 13.65
CA VAL A 99 -1.03 12.76 13.11
C VAL A 99 -1.57 12.36 11.74
N VAL A 100 -0.70 12.38 10.73
CA VAL A 100 -1.03 12.07 9.32
C VAL A 100 -0.38 10.79 8.82
N GLY A 101 0.79 10.44 9.37
CA GLY A 101 1.52 9.22 9.03
C GLY A 101 1.98 8.48 10.27
N CYS A 102 1.85 7.16 10.23
CA CYS A 102 2.42 6.21 11.17
C CYS A 102 3.08 5.10 10.37
N LYS A 103 4.41 5.13 10.24
CA LYS A 103 5.17 4.12 9.50
C LYS A 103 6.11 3.42 10.46
N SER A 104 6.07 2.10 10.47
CA SER A 104 6.92 1.28 11.33
C SER A 104 8.19 0.87 10.59
N VAL A 105 9.23 0.58 11.36
CA VAL A 105 10.47 0.00 10.86
C VAL A 105 11.13 -0.85 11.94
N LEU A 106 11.68 -2.00 11.55
CA LEU A 106 12.42 -2.89 12.43
C LEU A 106 13.91 -2.75 12.16
N ILE A 107 14.65 -2.23 13.14
CA ILE A 107 16.11 -2.04 13.07
C ILE A 107 16.75 -2.72 14.28
N ASP A 108 17.65 -3.68 14.04
CA ASP A 108 18.37 -4.42 15.08
C ASP A 108 17.46 -4.96 16.19
N SER A 109 16.37 -5.62 15.79
CA SER A 109 15.33 -6.16 16.68
C SER A 109 14.55 -5.12 17.51
N HIS A 110 14.69 -3.83 17.22
CA HIS A 110 13.85 -2.79 17.80
C HIS A 110 12.78 -2.36 16.82
N VAL A 111 11.54 -2.28 17.30
CA VAL A 111 10.44 -1.68 16.55
C VAL A 111 10.45 -0.17 16.79
N LEU A 112 10.53 0.58 15.71
CA LEU A 112 10.34 2.01 15.69
C LEU A 112 9.04 2.36 14.96
N ILE A 113 8.34 3.39 15.41
CA ILE A 113 7.24 4.03 14.69
C ILE A 113 7.59 5.49 14.45
N ILE A 114 7.65 5.86 13.18
CA ILE A 114 7.84 7.24 12.73
C ILE A 114 6.45 7.87 12.62
N VAL A 115 6.22 8.88 13.45
CA VAL A 115 4.95 9.60 13.56
C VAL A 115 5.11 10.98 12.93
N THR A 116 4.44 11.21 11.80
CA THR A 116 4.43 12.49 11.11
C THR A 116 3.17 13.29 11.47
N GLN A 117 3.37 14.59 11.71
CA GLN A 117 2.35 15.47 12.29
C GLN A 117 2.29 16.79 11.52
N LEU A 118 1.08 17.32 11.29
CA LEU A 118 0.93 18.66 10.73
C LEU A 118 1.34 19.77 11.71
N PHE A 119 1.29 19.49 13.01
CA PHE A 119 1.61 20.45 14.06
C PHE A 119 2.48 19.80 15.14
N GLY A 120 3.42 20.55 15.71
CA GLY A 120 4.28 20.07 16.80
C GLY A 120 5.51 19.24 16.35
N GLY A 121 5.67 19.04 15.05
CA GLY A 121 6.81 18.37 14.42
C GLY A 121 6.76 16.85 14.48
N SER A 122 7.52 16.19 13.61
CA SER A 122 7.52 14.72 13.50
C SER A 122 8.46 14.08 14.54
N HIS A 123 8.16 12.87 14.98
CA HIS A 123 8.90 12.16 16.02
C HIS A 123 9.06 10.68 15.69
N VAL A 124 10.10 10.05 16.25
CA VAL A 124 10.29 8.60 16.21
C VAL A 124 10.05 8.05 17.60
N TYR A 125 9.27 6.98 17.69
CA TYR A 125 9.00 6.27 18.93
C TYR A 125 9.61 4.88 18.85
N LYS A 126 10.12 4.38 19.97
CA LYS A 126 10.72 3.05 20.11
C LYS A 126 9.89 2.22 21.08
N PHE A 127 9.68 0.96 20.74
CA PHE A 127 9.01 0.03 21.64
C PHE A 127 9.90 -0.28 22.86
N ASP A 128 9.37 -0.08 24.05
CA ASP A 128 9.99 -0.41 25.33
C ASP A 128 9.31 -1.67 25.89
N GLU A 129 10.02 -2.80 25.87
CA GLU A 129 9.51 -4.09 26.34
C GLU A 129 9.23 -4.12 27.84
N GLN A 130 9.97 -3.35 28.64
CA GLN A 130 9.77 -3.32 30.09
C GLN A 130 8.47 -2.59 30.45
N GLN A 131 8.15 -1.54 29.68
CA GLN A 131 6.93 -0.75 29.87
C GLN A 131 5.76 -1.23 29.01
N ASN A 132 6.01 -2.20 28.11
CA ASN A 132 5.07 -2.72 27.11
C ASN A 132 4.34 -1.59 26.34
N LYS A 133 5.09 -0.58 25.90
CA LYS A 133 4.54 0.59 25.18
C LYS A 133 5.59 1.29 24.33
N PHE A 134 5.15 2.17 23.43
CA PHE A 134 6.02 3.02 22.65
C PHE A 134 6.42 4.28 23.44
N THR A 135 7.72 4.56 23.46
CA THR A 135 8.31 5.74 24.12
C THR A 135 9.00 6.60 23.09
N LYS A 136 9.00 7.93 23.29
CA LYS A 136 9.63 8.86 22.34
C LYS A 136 11.14 8.60 22.32
N PHE A 137 11.64 8.25 21.14
CA PHE A 137 13.04 7.94 20.88
C PHE A 137 13.79 9.13 20.30
N GLN A 138 13.17 9.82 19.34
CA GLN A 138 13.80 10.94 18.64
C GLN A 138 12.79 12.02 18.26
N THR A 139 13.23 13.27 18.22
CA THR A 139 12.52 14.36 17.53
C THR A 139 13.14 14.54 16.15
N ILE A 140 12.33 14.50 15.09
CA ILE A 140 12.80 14.79 13.74
C ILE A 140 12.94 16.29 13.59
N GLU A 141 14.09 16.73 13.06
CA GLU A 141 14.33 18.13 12.76
C GLU A 141 13.32 18.63 11.73
N VAL A 142 12.56 19.64 12.11
CA VAL A 142 11.40 20.16 11.35
C VAL A 142 11.72 21.41 10.53
N PHE A 143 12.97 21.88 10.50
CA PHE A 143 13.31 23.19 9.93
C PHE A 143 12.76 23.41 8.52
N ASN A 144 12.67 22.34 7.72
CA ASN A 144 12.20 22.39 6.34
C ASN A 144 10.98 21.50 6.06
N ILE A 145 10.29 20.96 7.07
CA ILE A 145 9.04 20.21 6.88
C ILE A 145 7.89 21.05 7.43
N SER A 146 6.92 21.35 6.58
CA SER A 146 5.76 22.16 6.90
C SER A 146 4.45 21.37 6.84
N LYS A 147 4.21 20.56 5.80
CA LYS A 147 2.97 19.78 5.64
C LYS A 147 3.26 18.35 5.17
N PRO A 148 3.75 17.48 6.07
CA PRO A 148 3.96 16.08 5.73
C PRO A 148 2.66 15.46 5.22
N ASN A 149 2.74 14.69 4.13
CA ASN A 149 1.57 14.05 3.51
C ASN A 149 1.74 12.53 3.42
N ASP A 150 2.94 12.08 3.08
CA ASP A 150 3.30 10.68 2.97
C ASP A 150 4.68 10.40 3.60
N ILE A 151 4.91 9.14 3.95
CA ILE A 151 6.18 8.64 4.46
C ILE A 151 6.47 7.25 3.89
N GLU A 152 7.65 7.11 3.30
CA GLU A 152 8.13 5.83 2.78
C GLU A 152 9.44 5.45 3.45
N VAL A 153 9.56 4.19 3.86
CA VAL A 153 10.74 3.64 4.54
C VAL A 153 11.32 2.56 3.66
N PHE A 154 12.62 2.62 3.41
CA PHE A 154 13.29 1.66 2.54
C PHE A 154 14.73 1.42 2.96
N GLN A 155 15.26 0.27 2.56
CA GLN A 155 16.66 -0.08 2.75
C GLN A 155 17.38 -0.05 1.40
N MET A 156 18.60 0.50 1.39
CA MET A 156 19.45 0.56 0.21
C MET A 156 20.91 0.43 0.63
N ASP A 157 21.64 -0.47 -0.03
CA ASP A 157 23.06 -0.74 0.24
C ASP A 157 23.34 -1.06 1.74
N GLY A 158 22.39 -1.70 2.42
CA GLY A 158 22.48 -2.07 3.84
C GLY A 158 22.04 -0.98 4.82
N ASP A 159 21.91 0.27 4.38
CA ASP A 159 21.50 1.40 5.19
C ASP A 159 19.98 1.62 5.16
N TRP A 160 19.41 2.01 6.29
CA TRP A 160 17.99 2.39 6.41
C TRP A 160 17.78 3.86 6.11
N TYR A 161 16.73 4.13 5.33
CA TYR A 161 16.29 5.46 4.97
C TYR A 161 14.79 5.59 5.16
N PHE A 162 14.33 6.81 5.37
CA PHE A 162 12.94 7.16 5.11
C PHE A 162 12.86 8.52 4.45
N VAL A 163 11.82 8.74 3.64
CA VAL A 163 11.49 10.03 3.06
C VAL A 163 10.18 10.53 3.68
N ILE A 164 10.16 11.79 4.10
CA ILE A 164 8.90 12.49 4.40
C ILE A 164 8.60 13.38 3.20
N VAL A 165 7.41 13.19 2.64
CA VAL A 165 6.90 13.95 1.50
C VAL A 165 6.13 15.16 1.99
N ASP A 166 6.46 16.36 1.48
CA ASP A 166 5.82 17.61 1.88
C ASP A 166 4.90 18.18 0.81
N SER A 167 3.63 18.40 1.19
CA SER A 167 2.58 18.92 0.31
C SER A 167 2.51 20.44 0.24
N SER A 168 3.38 21.15 0.96
CA SER A 168 3.48 22.61 0.93
C SER A 168 4.62 23.07 0.02
N LYS A 169 4.49 24.27 -0.55
CA LYS A 169 5.58 24.86 -1.35
C LYS A 169 6.78 25.30 -0.51
N ALA A 170 6.58 25.60 0.77
CA ALA A 170 7.61 26.14 1.65
C ALA A 170 8.39 25.03 2.36
N GLY A 171 7.78 23.87 2.54
CA GLY A 171 8.45 22.66 2.99
C GLY A 171 9.17 21.96 1.84
N LEU A 172 10.09 21.08 2.21
CA LEU A 172 10.89 20.27 1.30
C LEU A 172 10.69 18.80 1.66
N SER A 173 10.38 17.99 0.65
CA SER A 173 10.47 16.55 0.79
C SER A 173 11.90 16.19 1.21
N THR A 174 12.04 15.46 2.31
CA THR A 174 13.34 15.27 2.97
C THR A 174 13.61 13.80 3.19
N LEU A 175 14.77 13.35 2.69
CA LEU A 175 15.32 12.03 2.94
C LEU A 175 16.13 12.05 4.23
N TYR A 176 15.87 11.08 5.09
CA TYR A 176 16.58 10.85 6.34
C TYR A 176 17.32 9.52 6.27
N LYS A 177 18.50 9.47 6.89
CA LYS A 177 19.35 8.27 6.96
C LYS A 177 19.51 7.84 8.42
N TRP A 178 19.37 6.53 8.66
CA TRP A 178 19.73 5.92 9.94
C TRP A 178 21.24 6.00 10.18
N SER A 179 21.62 6.47 11.35
CA SER A 179 22.99 6.40 11.86
C SER A 179 22.94 5.65 13.18
N ASP A 180 23.87 4.70 13.35
CA ASP A 180 24.12 4.06 14.64
C ASP A 180 25.58 4.27 15.03
N LYS A 181 25.82 5.36 15.76
CA LYS A 181 27.14 5.70 16.32
C LYS A 181 26.97 5.99 17.81
N PRO A 182 26.83 4.94 18.63
CA PRO A 182 26.58 5.10 20.06
C PRO A 182 27.71 5.84 20.77
N ASP A 183 28.96 5.66 20.32
CA ASP A 183 30.14 6.38 20.85
C ASP A 183 30.04 7.91 20.70
N ARG A 184 29.18 8.40 19.80
CA ARG A 184 28.93 9.83 19.55
C ARG A 184 27.55 10.29 20.04
N ASN A 185 26.80 9.42 20.72
CA ASN A 185 25.36 9.62 21.00
C ASN A 185 24.54 9.94 19.73
N GLU A 186 24.97 9.41 18.58
CA GLU A 186 24.36 9.62 17.26
C GLU A 186 23.65 8.32 16.78
N THR A 187 22.64 7.87 17.54
CA THR A 187 21.78 6.75 17.14
C THR A 187 20.38 7.29 16.83
N GLY A 188 19.99 7.25 15.56
CA GLY A 188 18.72 7.79 15.08
C GLY A 188 18.72 8.13 13.59
N PHE A 189 17.64 8.77 13.15
CA PHE A 189 17.48 9.23 11.77
C PHE A 189 17.84 10.71 11.63
N TYR A 190 18.74 11.04 10.72
CA TYR A 190 19.20 12.41 10.50
C TYR A 190 18.95 12.84 9.07
N SER A 191 18.68 14.13 8.86
CA SER A 191 18.46 14.69 7.53
C SER A 191 19.67 14.41 6.64
N TYR A 192 19.41 13.91 5.44
CA TYR A 192 20.43 13.44 4.51
C TYR A 192 20.39 14.21 3.20
N GLN A 193 19.19 14.45 2.66
CA GLN A 193 19.01 15.14 1.40
C GLN A 193 17.61 15.80 1.32
N PHE A 194 17.58 17.04 0.83
CA PHE A 194 16.35 17.72 0.42
C PHE A 194 16.03 17.42 -1.04
N LEU A 195 14.75 17.28 -1.35
CA LEU A 195 14.21 16.91 -2.66
C LEU A 195 13.12 17.90 -3.07
N HIS A 196 12.98 18.07 -4.38
CA HIS A 196 11.86 18.71 -5.07
C HIS A 196 11.43 20.09 -4.51
N GLU A 197 12.35 21.04 -4.51
CA GLU A 197 12.13 22.40 -4.00
C GLU A 197 10.97 23.12 -4.70
N TRP A 198 10.08 23.74 -3.93
CA TRP A 198 8.90 24.51 -4.38
C TRP A 198 7.73 23.71 -4.97
N PHE A 199 7.78 22.38 -4.87
CA PHE A 199 6.70 21.50 -5.29
C PHE A 199 5.78 21.13 -4.14
N ARG A 200 4.61 20.56 -4.46
CA ARG A 200 3.63 20.10 -3.49
C ARG A 200 3.50 18.60 -3.64
N ASP A 201 4.46 17.90 -3.07
CA ASP A 201 4.58 16.46 -3.19
C ASP A 201 3.48 15.78 -2.37
N THR A 202 2.92 14.71 -2.94
CA THR A 202 1.80 13.98 -2.34
C THR A 202 2.18 12.58 -1.91
N ASP A 203 3.12 11.93 -2.60
CA ASP A 203 3.50 10.55 -2.32
C ASP A 203 4.92 10.27 -2.83
N ALA A 204 5.59 9.32 -2.21
CA ALA A 204 6.88 8.81 -2.68
C ALA A 204 6.83 7.29 -2.83
N GLU A 205 7.55 6.78 -3.83
CA GLU A 205 7.70 5.34 -4.03
C GLU A 205 9.16 5.01 -4.35
N PHE A 206 9.76 4.15 -3.53
CA PHE A 206 11.11 3.64 -3.77
C PHE A 206 11.05 2.36 -4.61
N VAL A 207 11.84 2.30 -5.69
CA VAL A 207 11.92 1.12 -6.54
C VAL A 207 13.37 0.77 -6.88
N GLN A 208 13.68 -0.51 -6.95
CA GLN A 208 14.95 -0.99 -7.48
C GLN A 208 14.71 -1.75 -8.77
N VAL A 209 15.43 -1.43 -9.84
CA VAL A 209 15.36 -2.14 -11.13
C VAL A 209 16.69 -2.02 -11.87
N ASP A 210 17.08 -3.06 -12.60
CA ASP A 210 18.34 -3.11 -13.36
C ASP A 210 19.59 -2.77 -12.51
N GLY A 211 19.60 -3.19 -11.24
CA GLY A 211 20.69 -2.94 -10.29
C GLY A 211 20.82 -1.47 -9.83
N LYS A 212 19.80 -0.64 -10.09
CA LYS A 212 19.74 0.77 -9.73
C LYS A 212 18.58 1.04 -8.77
N SER A 213 18.78 2.01 -7.89
CA SER A 213 17.77 2.48 -6.95
C SER A 213 17.17 3.79 -7.43
N TYR A 214 15.85 3.85 -7.48
CA TYR A 214 15.09 5.00 -7.91
C TYR A 214 14.12 5.43 -6.82
N LEU A 215 13.85 6.73 -6.76
CA LEU A 215 12.82 7.31 -5.91
C LEU A 215 11.90 8.13 -6.80
N ILE A 216 10.61 7.80 -6.80
CA ILE A 216 9.59 8.47 -7.61
C ILE A 216 8.78 9.36 -6.68
N LEU A 217 8.59 10.63 -7.04
CA LEU A 217 7.73 11.55 -6.29
C LEU A 217 6.54 11.94 -7.16
N ALA A 218 5.34 11.87 -6.60
CA ALA A 218 4.14 12.47 -7.18
C ALA A 218 3.89 13.84 -6.55
N SER A 219 3.39 14.78 -7.36
CA SER A 219 3.12 16.14 -6.90
C SER A 219 1.87 16.71 -7.57
N ARG A 220 1.17 17.61 -6.87
CA ARG A 220 -0.06 18.23 -7.37
C ARG A 220 0.18 18.98 -8.68
N SER A 221 -0.64 18.67 -9.69
CA SER A 221 -0.63 19.31 -11.02
C SER A 221 0.73 19.24 -11.73
N GLN A 222 1.51 18.19 -11.49
CA GLN A 222 2.80 17.93 -12.14
C GLN A 222 2.88 16.45 -12.55
N PRO A 223 3.76 16.10 -13.50
CA PRO A 223 4.09 14.72 -13.75
C PRO A 223 4.93 14.12 -12.61
N PRO A 224 4.82 12.80 -12.33
CA PRO A 224 5.69 12.15 -11.37
C PRO A 224 7.16 12.27 -11.79
N VAL A 225 8.02 12.73 -10.89
CA VAL A 225 9.46 12.85 -11.14
C VAL A 225 10.21 11.62 -10.65
N ILE A 226 11.25 11.24 -11.38
CA ILE A 226 12.08 10.07 -11.09
C ILE A 226 13.48 10.56 -10.70
N TYR A 227 13.90 10.22 -9.49
CA TYR A 227 15.28 10.36 -9.04
C TYR A 227 16.03 9.05 -9.16
N LEU A 228 17.31 9.12 -9.51
CA LEU A 228 18.24 7.98 -9.56
C LEU A 228 19.31 8.16 -8.49
N TRP A 229 19.55 7.10 -7.70
CA TRP A 229 20.65 7.07 -6.74
C TRP A 229 22.01 7.07 -7.46
N ASN A 230 22.81 8.10 -7.18
CA ASN A 230 24.17 8.23 -7.67
C ASN A 230 25.15 7.65 -6.65
N LYS A 231 25.82 6.54 -7.00
CA LYS A 231 26.77 5.85 -6.10
C LYS A 231 28.06 6.64 -5.82
N SER A 232 28.41 7.63 -6.64
CA SER A 232 29.59 8.47 -6.41
C SER A 232 29.31 9.61 -5.43
N SER A 233 28.16 10.27 -5.55
CA SER A 233 27.78 11.35 -4.63
C SER A 233 26.99 10.87 -3.41
N LEU A 234 26.52 9.62 -3.44
CA LEU A 234 25.60 9.04 -2.47
C LEU A 234 24.36 9.91 -2.29
N LYS A 235 23.76 10.35 -3.40
CA LYS A 235 22.55 11.19 -3.41
C LYS A 235 21.62 10.79 -4.55
N PHE A 236 20.33 11.02 -4.35
CA PHE A 236 19.35 10.97 -5.42
C PHE A 236 19.51 12.17 -6.35
N ILE A 237 19.64 11.94 -7.65
CA ILE A 237 19.75 12.99 -8.67
C ILE A 237 18.55 12.87 -9.59
N LEU A 238 17.94 14.01 -9.95
CA LEU A 238 16.81 14.03 -10.89
C LEU A 238 17.22 13.35 -12.20
N HIS A 239 16.49 12.31 -12.58
CA HIS A 239 16.76 11.48 -13.74
C HIS A 239 15.81 11.76 -14.90
N GLY A 240 14.55 12.05 -14.59
CA GLY A 240 13.51 12.35 -15.58
C GLY A 240 12.14 12.40 -14.92
N GLU A 241 11.10 12.25 -15.73
CA GLU A 241 9.71 12.23 -15.31
C GLU A 241 8.95 11.10 -16.02
N VAL A 242 7.78 10.75 -15.49
CA VAL A 242 6.84 9.86 -16.17
C VAL A 242 5.97 10.72 -17.11
N PRO A 243 6.09 10.56 -18.43
CA PRO A 243 5.41 11.45 -19.38
C PRO A 243 3.91 11.14 -19.49
N ASN A 244 3.14 12.13 -19.98
CA ASN A 244 1.73 11.99 -20.35
C ASN A 244 0.79 11.58 -19.20
N ILE A 245 1.16 11.94 -17.97
CA ILE A 245 0.30 11.82 -16.79
C ILE A 245 0.60 12.96 -15.83
N ASP A 246 -0.44 13.71 -15.46
CA ASP A 246 -0.38 14.82 -14.52
C ASP A 246 -1.33 14.58 -13.35
N ASP A 247 -1.10 15.29 -12.24
CA ASP A 247 -1.96 15.30 -11.05
C ASP A 247 -2.14 13.91 -10.41
N VAL A 248 -1.08 13.09 -10.48
CA VAL A 248 -0.97 11.83 -9.72
C VAL A 248 -0.97 12.16 -8.24
N VAL A 249 -1.81 11.45 -7.49
CA VAL A 249 -1.95 11.60 -6.04
C VAL A 249 -1.05 10.61 -5.31
N SER A 250 -0.92 9.38 -5.82
CA SER A 250 -0.09 8.32 -5.22
C SER A 250 0.50 7.40 -6.28
N VAL A 251 1.68 6.86 -6.00
CA VAL A 251 2.43 5.89 -6.80
C VAL A 251 2.69 4.67 -5.93
N LYS A 252 2.37 3.47 -6.43
CA LYS A 252 2.73 2.21 -5.77
C LYS A 252 3.36 1.26 -6.76
N ALA A 253 4.49 0.67 -6.40
CA ALA A 253 5.18 -0.28 -7.25
C ALA A 253 4.73 -1.71 -6.95
N PHE A 254 4.77 -2.55 -7.98
CA PHE A 254 4.59 -3.98 -7.82
C PHE A 254 5.39 -4.74 -8.87
N ARG A 255 5.56 -6.03 -8.64
CA ARG A 255 6.24 -6.93 -9.55
C ARG A 255 5.34 -8.07 -9.94
N GLU A 256 5.37 -8.40 -11.21
CA GLU A 256 4.66 -9.54 -11.78
C GLU A 256 5.55 -10.24 -12.77
N GLU A 257 5.69 -11.56 -12.66
CA GLU A 257 6.65 -12.36 -13.44
C GLU A 257 8.09 -11.79 -13.46
N GLY A 258 8.50 -11.10 -12.38
CA GLY A 258 9.81 -10.42 -12.29
C GLY A 258 9.89 -9.06 -12.98
N GLU A 259 8.88 -8.68 -13.75
CA GLU A 259 8.78 -7.36 -14.41
C GLU A 259 8.30 -6.30 -13.41
N LEU A 260 8.83 -5.08 -13.49
CA LEU A 260 8.44 -3.97 -12.62
C LEU A 260 7.26 -3.20 -13.23
N TYR A 261 6.26 -2.91 -12.40
CA TYR A 261 5.12 -2.09 -12.74
C TYR A 261 4.90 -0.99 -11.70
N LEU A 262 4.18 0.07 -12.10
CA LEU A 262 3.66 1.11 -11.22
C LEU A 262 2.14 1.19 -11.36
N ALA A 263 1.47 1.38 -10.24
CA ALA A 263 0.09 1.80 -10.13
C ALA A 263 0.06 3.29 -9.75
N LEU A 264 -0.40 4.13 -10.68
CA LEU A 264 -0.51 5.58 -10.51
C LEU A 264 -1.98 5.94 -10.24
N THR A 265 -2.21 6.60 -9.11
CA THR A 265 -3.55 7.00 -8.68
C THR A 265 -3.85 8.42 -9.11
N CYS A 266 -4.92 8.64 -9.87
CA CYS A 266 -5.46 9.97 -10.15
C CYS A 266 -6.77 10.18 -9.38
N TYR A 267 -7.02 11.37 -8.83
CA TYR A 267 -8.26 11.61 -8.06
C TYR A 267 -9.52 11.48 -8.93
N ILE A 268 -9.51 12.10 -10.10
CA ILE A 268 -10.55 12.06 -11.13
C ILE A 268 -9.85 11.82 -12.47
N GLY A 269 -10.57 11.24 -13.44
CA GLY A 269 -10.00 10.83 -14.72
C GLY A 269 -9.63 9.36 -14.65
N ASP A 270 -8.48 8.99 -15.20
CA ASP A 270 -8.02 7.60 -15.21
C ASP A 270 -6.75 7.46 -14.36
N SER A 271 -6.80 6.55 -13.39
CA SER A 271 -5.60 5.96 -12.80
C SER A 271 -4.94 5.04 -13.83
N LYS A 272 -3.63 4.81 -13.71
CA LYS A 272 -2.88 4.09 -14.74
C LYS A 272 -2.00 3.00 -14.15
N VAL A 273 -1.85 1.90 -14.88
CA VAL A 273 -0.85 0.86 -14.64
C VAL A 273 0.23 1.00 -15.72
N LEU A 274 1.48 1.16 -15.30
CA LEU A 274 2.62 1.36 -16.18
C LEU A 274 3.61 0.21 -15.98
N LYS A 275 4.31 -0.18 -17.04
CA LYS A 275 5.36 -1.19 -17.03
C LYS A 275 6.72 -0.55 -17.27
N TRP A 276 7.73 -0.98 -16.53
CA TRP A 276 9.12 -0.65 -16.82
C TRP A 276 9.60 -1.44 -18.05
N ALA A 277 9.87 -0.75 -19.14
CA ALA A 277 10.41 -1.32 -20.37
C ALA A 277 11.37 -0.33 -21.03
N ASN A 278 12.49 -0.81 -21.57
CA ASN A 278 13.46 0.03 -22.29
C ASN A 278 13.94 1.26 -21.48
N LYS A 279 14.11 1.10 -20.17
CA LYS A 279 14.53 2.15 -19.22
C LYS A 279 13.53 3.29 -19.04
N GLN A 280 12.25 3.07 -19.37
CA GLN A 280 11.16 4.03 -19.19
C GLN A 280 9.89 3.31 -18.72
N PHE A 281 8.94 4.07 -18.18
CA PHE A 281 7.63 3.55 -17.85
C PHE A 281 6.65 3.78 -19.01
N THR A 282 6.01 2.71 -19.47
CA THR A 282 5.01 2.75 -20.54
C THR A 282 3.65 2.32 -20.00
N GLU A 283 2.60 3.06 -20.34
CA GLU A 283 1.22 2.72 -19.96
C GLU A 283 0.81 1.35 -20.52
N VAL A 284 0.20 0.53 -19.67
CA VAL A 284 -0.35 -0.79 -20.00
C VAL A 284 -1.87 -0.78 -19.91
N GLN A 285 -2.41 -0.03 -18.93
CA GLN A 285 -3.84 -0.01 -18.67
C GLN A 285 -4.26 1.29 -17.98
N ALA A 286 -5.45 1.76 -18.34
CA ALA A 286 -6.16 2.85 -17.66
C ALA A 286 -7.36 2.30 -16.86
N LEU A 287 -7.61 2.87 -15.69
CA LEU A 287 -8.67 2.48 -14.75
C LEU A 287 -9.44 3.74 -14.28
N PRO A 288 -10.77 3.82 -14.51
CA PRO A 288 -11.54 5.02 -14.21
C PRO A 288 -11.59 5.36 -12.72
N SER A 289 -11.03 6.51 -12.35
CA SER A 289 -11.04 7.06 -11.00
C SER A 289 -12.27 7.90 -10.70
N ARG A 290 -12.87 7.65 -9.53
CA ARG A 290 -14.00 8.42 -9.01
C ARG A 290 -13.70 8.87 -7.58
N GLY A 291 -12.95 9.95 -7.45
CA GLY A 291 -12.45 10.41 -6.14
C GLY A 291 -11.49 9.38 -5.54
N ALA A 292 -10.54 8.88 -6.33
CA ALA A 292 -9.59 7.86 -5.89
C ALA A 292 -8.40 8.47 -5.15
N MET A 293 -8.09 7.93 -3.98
CA MET A 293 -6.93 8.37 -3.19
C MET A 293 -5.85 7.29 -3.09
N ILE A 294 -6.16 6.06 -3.53
CA ILE A 294 -5.22 4.95 -3.54
C ILE A 294 -5.56 3.96 -4.65
N LEU A 295 -4.53 3.48 -5.34
CA LEU A 295 -4.54 2.34 -6.25
C LEU A 295 -3.47 1.36 -5.78
N GLN A 296 -3.85 0.46 -4.87
CA GLN A 296 -2.91 -0.38 -4.14
C GLN A 296 -2.79 -1.77 -4.77
N PRO A 297 -1.62 -2.16 -5.29
CA PRO A 297 -1.35 -3.55 -5.65
C PRO A 297 -1.15 -4.39 -4.38
N PHE A 298 -1.66 -5.61 -4.38
CA PHE A 298 -1.46 -6.58 -3.31
C PHE A 298 -1.58 -8.01 -3.84
N SER A 299 -1.07 -8.99 -3.10
CA SER A 299 -1.12 -10.39 -3.53
C SER A 299 -1.40 -11.33 -2.38
N PHE A 300 -2.04 -12.46 -2.71
CA PHE A 300 -2.18 -13.62 -1.84
C PHE A 300 -1.78 -14.84 -2.62
N ARG A 301 -0.68 -15.48 -2.22
CA ARG A 301 -0.09 -16.64 -2.93
C ARG A 301 0.21 -16.26 -4.39
N ASP A 302 -0.42 -16.93 -5.34
CA ASP A 302 -0.30 -16.79 -6.79
C ASP A 302 -1.34 -15.83 -7.41
N ARG A 303 -2.17 -15.19 -6.57
CA ARG A 303 -3.21 -14.27 -7.03
C ARG A 303 -2.80 -12.83 -6.73
N HIS A 304 -2.76 -12.04 -7.80
CA HIS A 304 -2.33 -10.65 -7.77
C HIS A 304 -3.54 -9.75 -8.00
N TYR A 305 -3.76 -8.83 -7.09
CA TYR A 305 -4.92 -7.97 -7.04
C TYR A 305 -4.52 -6.49 -7.07
N LEU A 306 -5.49 -5.65 -7.40
CA LEU A 306 -5.35 -4.21 -7.39
C LEU A 306 -6.60 -3.58 -6.78
N ALA A 307 -6.45 -2.86 -5.67
CA ALA A 307 -7.55 -2.15 -5.01
C ALA A 307 -7.58 -0.68 -5.45
N LEU A 308 -8.59 -0.31 -6.24
CA LEU A 308 -8.88 1.08 -6.58
C LEU A 308 -9.90 1.63 -5.58
N GLY A 309 -9.42 2.45 -4.64
CA GLY A 309 -10.26 3.13 -3.66
C GLY A 309 -11.11 4.23 -4.31
N SER A 310 -12.30 4.48 -3.77
CA SER A 310 -13.20 5.53 -4.26
C SER A 310 -13.93 6.24 -3.11
N ASP A 311 -13.90 7.57 -3.11
CA ASP A 311 -14.68 8.39 -2.18
C ASP A 311 -16.13 8.60 -2.67
N TYR A 312 -16.42 8.36 -3.95
CA TYR A 312 -17.72 8.63 -4.57
C TYR A 312 -18.51 7.36 -4.95
N SER A 313 -17.89 6.18 -4.91
CA SER A 313 -18.49 4.91 -5.29
C SER A 313 -17.87 3.75 -4.50
N PHE A 314 -18.16 2.50 -4.90
CA PHE A 314 -17.52 1.33 -4.29
C PHE A 314 -16.03 1.30 -4.61
N THR A 315 -15.24 0.73 -3.68
CA THR A 315 -13.86 0.34 -3.97
C THR A 315 -13.90 -0.86 -4.91
N GLN A 316 -13.14 -0.78 -5.99
CA GLN A 316 -13.06 -1.84 -6.99
C GLN A 316 -11.81 -2.67 -6.76
N ILE A 317 -11.99 -3.97 -6.58
CA ILE A 317 -10.90 -4.95 -6.56
C ILE A 317 -10.80 -5.53 -7.97
N TYR A 318 -9.60 -5.48 -8.52
CA TYR A 318 -9.25 -6.12 -9.79
C TYR A 318 -8.34 -7.31 -9.54
N LEU A 319 -8.35 -8.28 -10.46
CA LEU A 319 -7.50 -9.47 -10.47
C LEU A 319 -6.64 -9.43 -11.73
N TRP A 320 -5.35 -9.73 -11.58
CA TRP A 320 -4.41 -9.82 -12.68
C TRP A 320 -4.74 -11.00 -13.60
N ASP A 321 -4.76 -10.76 -14.91
CA ASP A 321 -4.83 -11.78 -15.94
C ASP A 321 -3.46 -11.97 -16.58
N VAL A 322 -2.95 -13.19 -16.46
CA VAL A 322 -1.61 -13.58 -16.91
C VAL A 322 -1.50 -13.58 -18.43
N GLU A 323 -2.60 -13.89 -19.15
CA GLU A 323 -2.61 -13.93 -20.61
C GLU A 323 -2.56 -12.51 -21.18
N THR A 324 -3.38 -11.60 -20.65
CA THR A 324 -3.47 -10.22 -21.15
C THR A 324 -2.46 -9.28 -20.51
N LYS A 325 -1.81 -9.69 -19.41
CA LYS A 325 -0.93 -8.85 -18.57
C LYS A 325 -1.60 -7.54 -18.14
N THR A 326 -2.88 -7.64 -17.75
CA THR A 326 -3.70 -6.51 -17.30
C THR A 326 -4.61 -6.92 -16.14
N PHE A 327 -5.17 -5.95 -15.43
CA PHE A 327 -6.11 -6.17 -14.35
C PHE A 327 -7.57 -6.15 -14.82
N HIS A 328 -8.35 -7.15 -14.47
CA HIS A 328 -9.80 -7.20 -14.77
C HIS A 328 -10.61 -7.07 -13.51
N LYS A 329 -11.77 -6.40 -13.60
CA LYS A 329 -12.63 -6.18 -12.43
C LYS A 329 -13.03 -7.52 -11.84
N PHE A 330 -12.75 -7.71 -10.56
CA PHE A 330 -13.00 -8.93 -9.82
C PHE A 330 -14.22 -8.78 -8.89
N LYS A 331 -14.23 -7.74 -8.04
CA LYS A 331 -15.30 -7.52 -7.07
C LYS A 331 -15.38 -6.05 -6.64
N ASP A 332 -16.56 -5.62 -6.21
CA ASP A 332 -16.74 -4.36 -5.49
C ASP A 332 -16.81 -4.62 -3.98
N ILE A 333 -16.07 -3.83 -3.20
CA ILE A 333 -16.14 -3.80 -1.74
C ILE A 333 -16.52 -2.40 -1.25
N TYR A 334 -17.10 -2.32 -0.05
CA TYR A 334 -17.48 -1.05 0.54
C TYR A 334 -16.53 -0.65 1.66
N VAL A 335 -15.79 0.44 1.43
CA VAL A 335 -15.02 1.18 2.43
C VAL A 335 -15.29 2.66 2.17
N GLN A 336 -15.67 3.41 3.20
CA GLN A 336 -15.94 4.84 3.05
C GLN A 336 -14.62 5.63 3.02
N SER A 337 -14.36 6.40 1.97
CA SER A 337 -13.12 7.19 1.83
C SER A 337 -11.84 6.42 2.18
N PRO A 338 -11.53 5.32 1.45
CA PRO A 338 -10.36 4.50 1.73
C PRO A 338 -9.07 5.30 1.51
N ARG A 339 -8.05 5.08 2.35
CA ARG A 339 -6.74 5.75 2.21
C ARG A 339 -5.56 4.80 2.09
N SER A 340 -5.70 3.55 2.52
CA SER A 340 -4.70 2.51 2.32
C SER A 340 -5.38 1.14 2.23
N PHE A 341 -4.65 0.19 1.66
CA PHE A 341 -4.97 -1.23 1.72
C PHE A 341 -3.68 -1.97 2.06
N ASN A 342 -3.68 -2.81 3.09
CA ASN A 342 -2.49 -3.52 3.53
C ASN A 342 -2.79 -4.99 3.74
N VAL A 343 -1.88 -5.83 3.28
CA VAL A 343 -1.97 -7.28 3.50
C VAL A 343 -1.65 -7.60 4.95
N VAL A 344 -2.46 -8.47 5.53
CA VAL A 344 -2.27 -9.06 6.85
C VAL A 344 -2.37 -10.57 6.67
N THR A 345 -1.28 -11.27 6.89
CA THR A 345 -1.25 -12.74 6.81
C THR A 345 -0.84 -13.30 8.16
N ASN A 346 -1.62 -14.25 8.67
CA ASN A 346 -1.21 -15.14 9.75
C ASN A 346 -1.01 -16.56 9.18
N ASP A 347 -0.63 -17.52 10.03
CA ASP A 347 -0.26 -18.88 9.62
C ASP A 347 -1.28 -19.61 8.72
N ARG A 348 -2.55 -19.20 8.72
CA ARG A 348 -3.61 -19.90 7.97
C ARG A 348 -4.54 -19.00 7.18
N ARG A 349 -4.65 -17.72 7.53
CA ARG A 349 -5.68 -16.80 7.03
C ARG A 349 -5.04 -15.54 6.50
N ASN A 350 -5.67 -15.02 5.46
CA ASN A 350 -5.24 -13.86 4.71
C ASN A 350 -6.30 -12.78 4.85
N PHE A 351 -5.88 -11.57 5.17
CA PHE A 351 -6.77 -10.43 5.32
C PHE A 351 -6.20 -9.22 4.58
N ILE A 352 -7.09 -8.32 4.20
CA ILE A 352 -6.75 -6.99 3.72
C ILE A 352 -7.34 -5.96 4.68
N PHE A 353 -6.47 -5.17 5.27
CA PHE A 353 -6.79 -4.05 6.15
C PHE A 353 -6.94 -2.79 5.30
N SER A 354 -8.03 -2.03 5.48
CA SER A 354 -8.21 -0.74 4.82
C SER A 354 -8.49 0.37 5.83
N SER A 355 -7.66 1.41 5.80
CA SER A 355 -7.92 2.63 6.57
C SER A 355 -9.03 3.46 5.91
N SER A 356 -9.88 4.05 6.74
CA SER A 356 -10.98 4.91 6.30
C SER A 356 -10.85 6.31 6.87
N PHE A 357 -10.85 7.34 6.01
CA PHE A 357 -10.71 8.71 6.48
C PHE A 357 -11.98 9.26 7.16
N LYS A 358 -13.17 8.87 6.67
CA LYS A 358 -14.47 9.39 7.15
C LYS A 358 -15.32 8.36 7.87
N GLY A 359 -15.09 7.07 7.63
CA GLY A 359 -15.86 5.97 8.20
C GLY A 359 -15.06 5.13 9.17
N LYS A 360 -15.48 3.88 9.33
CA LYS A 360 -14.76 2.87 10.11
C LYS A 360 -13.70 2.24 9.23
N SER A 361 -12.49 2.03 9.76
CA SER A 361 -11.49 1.20 9.09
C SER A 361 -12.00 -0.25 9.03
N MET A 362 -11.66 -0.97 7.97
CA MET A 362 -12.30 -2.25 7.63
C MET A 362 -11.24 -3.33 7.44
N VAL A 363 -11.55 -4.54 7.88
CA VAL A 363 -10.73 -5.73 7.62
C VAL A 363 -11.60 -6.71 6.84
N PHE A 364 -11.08 -7.20 5.72
CA PHE A 364 -11.72 -8.24 4.92
C PHE A 364 -10.86 -9.48 4.93
N GLU A 365 -11.47 -10.65 5.11
CA GLU A 365 -10.81 -11.93 4.93
C GLU A 365 -10.86 -12.34 3.47
N HIS A 366 -9.73 -12.84 2.98
CA HIS A 366 -9.59 -13.51 1.70
C HIS A 366 -9.85 -15.01 1.88
N ILE A 367 -10.98 -15.49 1.37
CA ILE A 367 -11.42 -16.88 1.51
C ILE A 367 -11.38 -17.60 0.16
N PRO A 368 -11.05 -18.91 0.13
CA PRO A 368 -11.32 -19.74 -1.03
C PRO A 368 -12.83 -20.00 -1.17
N VAL A 369 -13.33 -20.04 -2.39
CA VAL A 369 -14.73 -20.38 -2.70
C VAL A 369 -14.77 -21.47 -3.76
N ASP A 370 -15.42 -22.58 -3.43
CA ASP A 370 -15.66 -23.66 -4.39
C ASP A 370 -16.94 -23.37 -5.19
N LEU A 371 -16.78 -23.19 -6.49
CA LEU A 371 -17.86 -22.90 -7.44
C LEU A 371 -18.40 -24.16 -8.13
N SER A 372 -17.94 -25.35 -7.75
CA SER A 372 -18.40 -26.62 -8.34
C SER A 372 -19.82 -27.04 -7.88
N LEU A 373 -20.28 -26.52 -6.74
CA LEU A 373 -21.54 -26.88 -6.08
C LEU A 373 -22.80 -26.44 -6.84
#